data_AF-A0A1Q3W9X1-F1
#
_entry.id   AF-A0A1Q3W9X1-F1
#
_cell.length_a   1.000
_cell.length_b   1.000
_cell.length_c   1.000
_cell.angle_alpha   90.00
_cell.angle_beta   90.00
_cell.angle_gamma   90.00
#
_symmetry.space_group_name_H-M   'P 1'
#
loop_
_entity.id
_entity.type
_entity.pdbx_description
1 polymer ?
#
loop_
_entity_poly.entity_id
_entity_poly.type
_entity_poly.pdbx_seq_one_letter_code
_entity_poly.pdbx_strand_id
1 'polypeptide(L)'
;MENTSINMKEIIQSLNLPKQVLDKTEELMKTLFGPATKELGELFADKMRYRRLKNQINIFNKTVQLLEQNNLKPKELKIKTLVLLLEECSLEEDELLQEKWANLLANIATSPENGLKPRLVKTLSSLNPLEAQILDFSFEETYKNRIEEYERRKNWGRIFDSITLEEIKIEP
;
A
#
# COMPACT_ATOMS: atom_id res chain seq x y z
N MET A 1 34.32 8.15 -22.02
CA MET A 1 33.24 7.31 -21.45
C MET A 1 31.99 8.17 -21.50
N GLU A 2 31.09 7.88 -22.44
CA GLU A 2 29.92 8.73 -22.72
C GLU A 2 28.96 8.71 -21.53
N ASN A 3 28.74 9.89 -20.94
CA ASN A 3 27.66 10.14 -19.98
C ASN A 3 26.33 9.86 -20.69
N THR A 4 25.79 8.66 -20.46
CA THR A 4 24.47 8.29 -20.94
C THR A 4 23.46 8.96 -20.01
N SER A 5 23.13 10.21 -20.31
CA SER A 5 22.03 10.93 -19.67
C SER A 5 20.73 10.18 -19.97
N ILE A 6 20.35 9.22 -19.11
CA ILE A 6 19.09 8.50 -19.22
C ILE A 6 17.96 9.53 -19.10
N ASN A 7 17.22 9.71 -20.19
CA ASN A 7 16.20 10.74 -20.32
C ASN A 7 14.90 10.24 -19.68
N MET A 8 14.29 11.04 -18.80
CA MET A 8 13.00 10.73 -18.18
C MET A 8 11.90 10.37 -19.22
N LYS A 9 12.01 10.89 -20.44
CA LYS A 9 11.14 10.52 -21.56
C LYS A 9 11.28 9.05 -21.99
N GLU A 10 12.49 8.49 -21.99
CA GLU A 10 12.73 7.07 -22.33
C GLU A 10 12.15 6.14 -21.26
N ILE A 11 12.21 6.54 -19.98
CA ILE A 11 11.62 5.80 -18.86
C ILE A 11 10.09 5.74 -19.05
N ILE A 12 9.47 6.90 -19.27
CA ILE A 12 8.03 7.02 -19.54
C ILE A 12 7.62 6.17 -20.74
N GLN A 13 8.40 6.18 -21.82
CA GLN A 13 8.15 5.38 -23.01
C GLN A 13 8.28 3.87 -22.74
N SER A 14 9.28 3.45 -21.97
CA SER A 14 9.52 2.03 -21.66
C SER A 14 8.45 1.39 -20.78
N LEU A 15 7.73 2.21 -20.00
CA LEU A 15 6.62 1.76 -19.16
C LEU A 15 5.36 1.45 -19.97
N ASN A 16 5.24 1.98 -21.19
CA ASN A 16 4.08 1.83 -22.06
C ASN A 16 2.73 2.11 -21.35
N LEU A 17 2.73 3.06 -20.41
CA LEU A 17 1.54 3.45 -19.66
C LEU A 17 0.75 4.54 -20.40
N PRO A 18 -0.60 4.54 -20.31
CA PRO A 18 -1.40 5.64 -20.85
C PRO A 18 -1.01 6.97 -20.21
N LYS A 19 -0.97 8.06 -21.00
CA LYS A 19 -0.58 9.39 -20.51
C LYS A 19 -1.36 9.84 -19.27
N GLN A 20 -2.66 9.57 -19.24
CA GLN A 20 -3.53 9.92 -18.13
C GLN A 20 -3.13 9.22 -16.81
N VAL A 21 -2.56 8.02 -16.88
CA VAL A 21 -2.07 7.27 -15.71
C VAL A 21 -0.76 7.87 -15.20
N LEU A 22 0.10 8.31 -16.11
CA LEU A 22 1.36 8.98 -15.77
C LEU A 22 1.09 10.34 -15.11
N ASP A 23 0.13 11.10 -15.63
CA ASP A 23 -0.27 12.40 -15.07
C ASP A 23 -0.76 12.26 -13.62
N LYS A 24 -1.60 11.24 -13.35
CA LYS A 24 -2.08 10.91 -11.99
C LYS A 24 -0.97 10.44 -11.07
N THR A 25 -0.02 9.66 -11.60
CA THR A 25 1.16 9.22 -10.84
C THR A 25 2.02 10.42 -10.45
N GLU A 26 2.25 11.34 -11.38
CA GLU A 26 2.98 12.59 -11.13
C GLU A 26 2.27 13.47 -10.08
N GLU A 27 0.94 13.57 -10.15
CA GLU A 27 0.14 14.29 -9.17
C GLU A 27 0.26 13.66 -7.77
N LEU A 28 0.12 12.32 -7.66
CA LEU A 28 0.32 11.61 -6.40
C LEU A 28 1.70 11.91 -5.82
N MET A 29 2.75 11.82 -6.65
CA MET A 29 4.10 12.17 -6.23
C MET A 29 4.12 13.61 -5.69
N LYS A 30 3.63 14.60 -6.45
CA LYS A 30 3.58 16.00 -5.99
C LYS A 30 2.84 16.16 -4.65
N THR A 31 1.74 15.45 -4.45
CA THR A 31 1.00 15.46 -3.17
C THR A 31 1.83 14.86 -2.03
N LEU A 32 2.52 13.75 -2.27
CA LEU A 32 3.33 13.07 -1.25
C LEU A 32 4.59 13.86 -0.87
N PHE A 33 5.25 14.49 -1.85
CA PHE A 33 6.50 15.25 -1.67
C PHE A 33 6.33 16.71 -1.30
N GLY A 34 5.16 17.31 -1.57
CA GLY A 34 4.97 18.74 -1.44
C GLY A 34 6.02 19.54 -2.24
N PRO A 35 6.51 20.69 -1.75
CA PRO A 35 7.47 21.54 -2.48
C PRO A 35 8.86 20.91 -2.68
N ALA A 36 9.17 19.76 -2.06
CA ALA A 36 10.48 19.10 -2.14
C ALA A 36 10.71 18.32 -3.47
N THR A 37 9.75 18.33 -4.39
CA THR A 37 9.84 17.64 -5.69
C THR A 37 11.02 18.05 -6.56
N LYS A 38 11.53 19.29 -6.41
CA LYS A 38 12.61 19.83 -7.25
C LYS A 38 14.00 19.29 -6.91
N GLU A 39 14.25 18.93 -5.65
CA GLU A 39 15.59 18.53 -5.18
C GLU A 39 15.89 17.04 -5.38
N LEU A 40 14.86 16.21 -5.57
CA LEU A 40 15.01 14.77 -5.78
C LEU A 40 15.40 14.38 -7.22
N GLY A 41 15.37 15.33 -8.16
CA GLY A 41 15.66 15.08 -9.59
C GLY A 41 17.14 14.85 -9.90
N GLU A 42 18.05 15.44 -9.13
CA GLU A 42 19.48 15.57 -9.44
C GLU A 42 20.37 14.44 -8.86
N LEU A 43 19.87 13.62 -7.93
CA LEU A 43 20.70 12.72 -7.11
C LEU A 43 21.00 11.33 -7.68
N PHE A 44 20.63 11.02 -8.91
CA PHE A 44 20.57 9.62 -9.34
C PHE A 44 21.23 9.41 -10.71
N ALA A 45 22.26 8.58 -10.84
CA ALA A 45 22.78 8.21 -12.16
C ALA A 45 23.45 6.83 -12.08
N ASP A 46 22.76 5.78 -12.56
CA ASP A 46 23.34 4.59 -13.22
C ASP A 46 22.23 3.62 -13.67
N LYS A 47 22.51 2.50 -14.35
CA LYS A 47 21.50 1.47 -14.73
C LYS A 47 20.63 0.97 -13.57
N MET A 48 21.16 0.98 -12.35
CA MET A 48 20.39 0.70 -11.12
C MET A 48 19.29 1.75 -10.89
N ARG A 49 19.48 3.01 -11.31
CA ARG A 49 18.44 4.07 -11.33
C ARG A 49 17.26 3.67 -12.20
N TYR A 50 17.51 3.09 -13.39
CA TYR A 50 16.43 2.69 -14.29
C TYR A 50 15.50 1.68 -13.63
N ARG A 51 16.08 0.61 -13.05
CA ARG A 51 15.31 -0.43 -12.35
C ARG A 51 14.55 0.14 -11.16
N ARG A 52 15.26 0.90 -10.31
CA ARG A 52 14.67 1.49 -9.10
C ARG A 52 13.52 2.44 -9.40
N LEU A 53 13.69 3.30 -10.40
CA LEU A 53 12.65 4.24 -10.80
C LEU A 53 11.46 3.53 -11.47
N LYS A 54 11.72 2.51 -12.29
CA LYS A 54 10.66 1.68 -12.87
C LYS A 54 9.80 1.02 -11.78
N ASN A 55 10.44 0.41 -10.79
CA ASN A 55 9.74 -0.23 -9.66
C ASN A 55 8.90 0.78 -8.87
N GLN A 56 9.49 1.93 -8.53
CA GLN A 56 8.75 3.02 -7.88
C GLN A 56 7.52 3.43 -8.69
N ILE A 57 7.67 3.72 -9.99
CA ILE A 57 6.54 4.15 -10.83
C ILE A 57 5.45 3.07 -10.89
N ASN A 58 5.82 1.80 -11.02
CA ASN A 58 4.86 0.69 -11.00
C ASN A 58 4.06 0.63 -9.69
N ILE A 59 4.76 0.72 -8.55
CA ILE A 59 4.15 0.70 -7.22
C ILE A 59 3.24 1.93 -7.01
N PHE A 60 3.68 3.12 -7.43
CA PHE A 60 2.87 4.33 -7.33
C PHE A 60 1.63 4.26 -8.21
N ASN A 61 1.73 3.73 -9.43
CA ASN A 61 0.59 3.51 -10.30
C ASN A 61 -0.43 2.56 -9.66
N LYS A 62 0.02 1.41 -9.13
CA LYS A 62 -0.85 0.50 -8.36
C LYS A 62 -1.49 1.21 -7.17
N THR A 63 -0.76 2.09 -6.49
CA THR A 63 -1.29 2.87 -5.37
C THR A 63 -2.39 3.83 -5.81
N VAL A 64 -2.20 4.56 -6.91
CA VAL A 64 -3.24 5.43 -7.51
C VAL A 64 -4.50 4.61 -7.80
N GLN A 65 -4.36 3.45 -8.44
CA GLN A 65 -5.49 2.59 -8.76
C GLN A 65 -6.26 2.16 -7.51
N LEU A 66 -5.55 1.74 -6.45
CA LEU A 66 -6.14 1.37 -5.17
C LEU A 66 -6.89 2.54 -4.52
N LEU A 67 -6.30 3.74 -4.52
CA LEU A 67 -6.93 4.93 -3.95
C LEU A 67 -8.20 5.30 -4.72
N GLU A 68 -8.16 5.27 -6.06
CA GLU A 68 -9.32 5.58 -6.91
C GLU A 68 -10.44 4.56 -6.76
N GLN A 69 -10.12 3.25 -6.77
CA GLN A 69 -11.10 2.18 -6.60
C GLN A 69 -11.86 2.27 -5.27
N ASN A 70 -11.21 2.83 -4.24
CA ASN A 70 -11.78 2.95 -2.89
C ASN A 70 -12.27 4.38 -2.57
N ASN A 71 -12.25 5.30 -3.53
CA ASN A 71 -12.58 6.72 -3.33
C ASN A 71 -11.82 7.38 -2.15
N LEU A 72 -10.56 6.98 -1.96
CA LEU A 72 -9.71 7.49 -0.89
C LEU A 72 -8.83 8.63 -1.38
N LYS A 73 -8.63 9.63 -0.52
CA LYS A 73 -7.76 10.78 -0.82
C LYS A 73 -6.45 10.68 -0.04
N PRO A 74 -5.28 10.72 -0.70
CA PRO A 74 -3.99 10.75 -0.02
C PRO A 74 -3.75 12.12 0.64
N LYS A 75 -2.91 12.12 1.67
CA LYS A 75 -2.43 13.31 2.38
C LYS A 75 -0.90 13.37 2.30
N GLU A 76 -0.35 14.55 2.57
CA GLU A 76 1.10 14.76 2.65
C GLU A 76 1.74 13.89 3.74
N LEU A 77 2.92 13.34 3.45
CA LEU A 77 3.68 12.50 4.37
C LEU A 77 4.86 13.26 4.96
N LYS A 78 5.22 12.92 6.21
CA LYS A 78 6.47 13.42 6.80
C LYS A 78 7.66 12.93 5.98
N ILE A 79 8.62 13.82 5.68
CA ILE A 79 9.78 13.54 4.82
C ILE A 79 10.54 12.28 5.23
N LYS A 80 10.72 12.03 6.53
CA LYS A 80 11.40 10.82 7.04
C LYS A 80 10.69 9.53 6.65
N THR A 81 9.35 9.52 6.68
CA THR A 81 8.55 8.34 6.28
C THR A 81 8.63 8.16 4.77
N LEU A 82 8.54 9.26 4.02
CA LEU A 82 8.58 9.27 2.57
C LEU A 82 9.91 8.76 2.01
N VAL A 83 11.04 9.27 2.52
CA VAL A 83 12.39 8.85 2.11
C VAL A 83 12.55 7.35 2.34
N LEU A 84 12.21 6.86 3.53
CA LEU A 84 12.32 5.43 3.85
C LEU A 84 11.44 4.57 2.91
N LEU A 85 10.20 4.98 2.65
CA LEU A 85 9.30 4.27 1.73
C LEU A 85 9.89 4.17 0.32
N LEU A 86 10.38 5.28 -0.22
CA LEU A 86 10.90 5.37 -1.58
C LEU A 86 12.17 4.59 -1.78
N GLU A 87 13.06 4.61 -0.79
CA GLU A 87 14.32 3.90 -0.87
C GLU A 87 14.07 2.40 -0.88
N GLU A 88 13.25 1.91 0.05
CA GLU A 88 13.01 0.47 0.23
C GLU A 88 12.15 -0.10 -0.91
N CYS A 89 11.04 0.54 -1.28
CA CYS A 89 10.15 0.01 -2.33
C CYS A 89 10.81 0.00 -3.71
N SER A 90 11.81 0.86 -3.95
CA SER A 90 12.51 0.91 -5.22
C SER A 90 13.30 -0.36 -5.54
N LEU A 91 13.64 -1.14 -4.52
CA LEU A 91 14.40 -2.38 -4.69
C LEU A 91 13.51 -3.57 -5.03
N GLU A 92 12.18 -3.42 -4.94
CA GLU A 92 11.26 -4.53 -5.12
C GLU A 92 11.00 -4.84 -6.61
N GLU A 93 11.36 -6.04 -7.05
CA GLU A 93 11.15 -6.52 -8.42
C GLU A 93 10.01 -7.54 -8.52
N ASP A 94 9.59 -8.16 -7.40
CA ASP A 94 8.52 -9.15 -7.39
C ASP A 94 7.14 -8.50 -7.42
N GLU A 95 6.29 -8.96 -8.34
CA GLU A 95 4.97 -8.36 -8.59
C GLU A 95 4.04 -8.46 -7.38
N LEU A 96 4.06 -9.59 -6.65
CA LEU A 96 3.23 -9.81 -5.47
C LEU A 96 3.67 -8.87 -4.33
N LEU A 97 4.98 -8.67 -4.16
CA LEU A 97 5.48 -7.72 -3.18
C LEU A 97 5.21 -6.26 -3.61
N GLN A 98 5.29 -5.92 -4.89
CA GLN A 98 4.92 -4.59 -5.39
C GLN A 98 3.46 -4.24 -5.10
N GLU A 99 2.54 -5.21 -5.16
CA GLU A 99 1.15 -5.02 -4.75
C GLU A 99 1.01 -4.75 -3.24
N LYS A 100 1.79 -5.43 -2.41
CA LYS A 100 1.83 -5.18 -0.96
C LYS A 100 2.39 -3.80 -0.65
N TRP A 101 3.42 -3.37 -1.38
CA TRP A 101 3.96 -2.01 -1.28
C TRP A 101 2.90 -0.97 -1.63
N ALA A 102 2.15 -1.18 -2.71
CA ALA A 102 1.08 -0.27 -3.10
C ALA A 102 -0.03 -0.18 -2.04
N ASN A 103 -0.43 -1.31 -1.45
CA ASN A 103 -1.38 -1.34 -0.34
C ASN A 103 -0.84 -0.61 0.91
N LEU A 104 0.43 -0.84 1.27
CA LEU A 104 1.06 -0.15 2.39
C LEU A 104 1.11 1.37 2.16
N LEU A 105 1.45 1.79 0.94
CA LEU A 105 1.55 3.19 0.57
C LEU A 105 0.17 3.87 0.59
N ALA A 106 -0.87 3.23 0.04
CA ALA A 106 -2.25 3.71 0.11
C ALA A 106 -2.67 3.94 1.57
N ASN A 107 -2.46 2.94 2.44
CA ASN A 107 -2.84 3.00 3.85
C ASN A 107 -2.10 4.11 4.62
N ILE A 108 -0.79 4.27 4.38
CA ILE A 108 0.02 5.34 5.00
C ILE A 108 -0.45 6.71 4.51
N ALA A 109 -0.73 6.85 3.21
CA ALA A 109 -1.14 8.11 2.60
C ALA A 109 -2.53 8.57 3.05
N THR A 110 -3.47 7.66 3.31
CA THR A 110 -4.85 8.01 3.71
C THR A 110 -4.98 8.27 5.20
N SER A 111 -4.05 7.75 6.01
CA SER A 111 -4.09 7.88 7.47
C SER A 111 -2.70 8.13 8.08
N PRO A 112 -1.99 9.20 7.66
CA PRO A 112 -0.65 9.50 8.14
C PRO A 112 -0.58 9.76 9.65
N GLU A 113 -1.68 10.25 10.24
CA GLU A 113 -1.84 10.47 11.68
C GLU A 113 -1.83 9.18 12.51
N ASN A 114 -2.25 8.05 11.92
CA ASN A 114 -2.27 6.75 12.60
C ASN A 114 -0.86 6.19 12.81
N GLY A 115 0.16 6.86 12.25
CA GLY A 115 1.55 6.57 12.54
C GLY A 115 1.97 5.16 12.11
N LEU A 116 1.42 4.64 11.01
CA LEU A 116 1.89 3.41 10.37
C LEU A 116 3.41 3.49 10.25
N LYS A 117 4.07 2.68 11.08
CA LYS A 117 5.44 2.95 11.55
C LYS A 117 6.44 2.64 10.45
N PRO A 118 7.64 3.26 10.49
CA PRO A 118 8.83 2.78 9.78
C PRO A 118 9.09 1.28 9.89
N ARG A 119 8.55 0.64 10.93
CA ARG A 119 8.60 -0.81 11.13
C ARG A 119 7.90 -1.59 10.02
N LEU A 120 6.74 -1.15 9.54
CA LEU A 120 6.01 -1.87 8.49
C LEU A 120 6.77 -1.83 7.17
N VAL A 121 7.37 -0.69 6.86
CA VAL A 121 8.26 -0.52 5.71
C VAL A 121 9.44 -1.49 5.80
N LYS A 122 10.11 -1.55 6.97
CA LYS A 122 11.22 -2.48 7.22
C LYS A 122 10.81 -3.95 7.22
N THR A 123 9.63 -4.27 7.76
CA THR A 123 9.12 -5.64 7.76
C THR A 123 8.90 -6.07 6.31
N LEU A 124 8.17 -5.27 5.52
CA LEU A 124 7.89 -5.60 4.14
C LEU A 124 9.17 -5.70 3.30
N SER A 125 10.15 -4.80 3.49
CA SER A 125 11.41 -4.86 2.76
C SER A 125 12.31 -6.05 3.12
N SER A 126 12.04 -6.71 4.25
CA SER A 126 12.77 -7.91 4.67
C SER A 126 12.15 -9.22 4.18
N LEU A 127 10.95 -9.18 3.60
CA LEU A 127 10.24 -10.38 3.15
C LEU A 127 10.65 -10.77 1.74
N ASN A 128 10.75 -12.07 1.51
CA ASN A 128 10.66 -12.64 0.17
C ASN A 128 9.20 -13.02 -0.18
N PRO A 129 8.90 -13.33 -1.46
CA PRO A 129 7.54 -13.61 -1.89
C PRO A 129 6.88 -14.78 -1.15
N LEU A 130 7.63 -15.84 -0.84
CA LEU A 130 7.11 -17.01 -0.12
C LEU A 130 6.76 -16.65 1.33
N GLU A 131 7.61 -15.89 2.03
CA GLU A 131 7.34 -15.44 3.39
C GLU A 131 6.11 -14.53 3.45
N ALA A 132 5.94 -13.67 2.46
CA ALA A 132 4.77 -12.81 2.34
C ALA A 132 3.48 -13.61 2.11
N GLN A 133 3.52 -14.66 1.29
CA GLN A 133 2.39 -15.57 1.07
C GLN A 133 2.05 -16.39 2.33
N ILE A 134 3.06 -16.86 3.07
CA ILE A 134 2.85 -17.56 4.35
C ILE A 134 2.17 -16.63 5.36
N LEU A 135 2.59 -15.36 5.40
CA LEU A 135 1.98 -14.35 6.25
C LEU A 135 0.52 -14.10 5.88
N ASP A 136 0.20 -13.99 4.59
CA ASP A 136 -1.17 -13.83 4.10
C ASP A 136 -2.04 -15.02 4.52
N PHE A 137 -1.57 -16.23 4.25
CA PHE A 137 -2.28 -17.46 4.62
C PHE A 137 -2.56 -17.50 6.12
N SER A 138 -1.55 -17.21 6.95
CA SER A 138 -1.68 -17.21 8.41
C SER A 138 -2.69 -16.15 8.89
N PHE A 139 -2.68 -14.98 8.26
CA PHE A 139 -3.61 -13.90 8.56
C PHE A 139 -5.04 -14.27 8.17
N GLU A 140 -5.25 -14.77 6.96
CA GLU A 140 -6.56 -15.18 6.45
C GLU A 140 -7.18 -16.27 7.31
N GLU A 141 -6.40 -17.29 7.66
CA GLU A 141 -6.84 -18.39 8.51
C GLU A 141 -7.27 -17.88 9.89
N THR A 142 -6.46 -17.01 10.49
CA THR A 142 -6.79 -16.41 11.79
C THR A 142 -8.01 -15.50 11.70
N TYR A 143 -8.16 -14.75 10.60
CA TYR A 143 -9.27 -13.82 10.39
C TYR A 143 -10.60 -14.56 10.21
N LYS A 144 -10.63 -15.61 9.38
CA LYS A 144 -11.81 -16.49 9.19
C LYS A 144 -12.27 -17.08 10.51
N ASN A 145 -11.34 -17.69 11.25
CA ASN A 145 -11.63 -18.28 12.56
C ASN A 145 -12.22 -17.26 13.55
N ARG A 146 -11.73 -16.01 13.54
CA ARG A 146 -12.27 -14.94 14.38
C ARG A 146 -13.67 -14.50 13.99
N ILE A 147 -13.97 -14.39 12.69
CA ILE A 147 -15.32 -14.05 12.21
C ILE A 147 -16.31 -15.16 12.58
N GLU A 148 -15.95 -16.42 12.34
CA GLU A 148 -16.82 -17.56 12.65
C GLU A 148 -17.15 -17.63 14.14
N GLU A 149 -16.16 -17.40 15.01
CA GLU A 149 -16.38 -17.36 16.46
C GLU A 149 -17.24 -16.15 16.87
N TYR A 150 -17.05 -14.98 16.27
CA TYR A 150 -17.90 -13.82 16.52
C TYR A 150 -19.35 -14.08 16.13
N GLU A 151 -19.60 -14.63 14.93
CA GLU A 151 -20.95 -14.96 14.48
C GLU A 151 -21.59 -16.06 15.34
N ARG A 152 -20.82 -17.07 15.76
CA ARG A 152 -21.27 -18.10 16.69
C ARG A 152 -21.73 -17.50 18.03
N ARG A 153 -20.94 -16.60 18.62
CA ARG A 153 -21.27 -15.92 19.88
C ARG A 153 -22.47 -15.00 19.76
N LYS A 154 -22.55 -14.23 18.66
CA LYS A 154 -23.69 -13.35 18.37
C LYS A 154 -24.97 -14.14 18.18
N ASN A 155 -24.91 -15.27 17.48
CA ASN A 155 -26.07 -16.14 17.31
C ASN A 155 -26.50 -16.78 18.63
N TRP A 156 -25.55 -17.23 19.46
CA TRP A 156 -25.83 -17.70 20.82
C TRP A 156 -26.49 -16.64 21.70
N GLY A 157 -26.03 -15.38 21.64
CA GLY A 157 -26.67 -14.26 22.34
C GLY A 157 -28.12 -14.05 21.89
N ARG A 158 -28.39 -14.09 20.58
CA ARG A 158 -29.75 -13.99 20.03
C ARG A 158 -30.65 -15.14 20.46
N ILE A 159 -30.14 -16.37 20.46
CA ILE A 159 -30.91 -17.55 20.92
C ILE A 159 -31.27 -17.38 22.40
N PHE A 160 -30.32 -16.96 23.24
CA PHE A 160 -30.56 -16.74 24.66
C PHE A 160 -31.58 -15.60 24.91
N ASP A 161 -31.49 -14.50 24.16
CA ASP A 161 -32.45 -13.40 24.23
C ASP A 161 -33.86 -13.85 23.77
N SER A 162 -33.95 -14.73 22.76
CA SER A 162 -35.24 -15.27 22.31
C SER A 162 -35.88 -16.25 23.31
N ILE A 163 -35.08 -17.10 23.97
CA ILE A 163 -35.55 -18.04 25.00
C ILE A 163 -36.08 -17.26 26.21
N THR A 164 -35.35 -16.23 26.66
CA THR A 164 -35.78 -15.41 27.81
C THR A 164 -37.05 -14.59 27.51
N LEU A 165 -37.28 -14.17 26.27
CA LEU A 165 -38.51 -13.48 25.86
C LEU A 165 -39.73 -14.41 25.75
N GLU A 166 -39.56 -15.68 25.42
CA GLU A 166 -40.65 -16.68 25.43
C GLU A 166 -41.03 -17.10 26.86
N GLU A 167 -40.06 -17.14 27.79
CA GLU A 167 -40.28 -17.47 29.20
C GLU A 167 -40.93 -16.33 30.02
N ILE A 168 -40.97 -15.09 29.48
CA ILE A 168 -41.63 -13.91 30.11
C ILE A 168 -43.01 -13.63 29.47
N LYS A 169 -43.71 -14.64 28.95
CA LYS A 169 -45.17 -14.56 28.74
C LYS A 169 -45.90 -15.19 29.91
N ILE A 170 -45.94 -14.47 31.03
CA ILE A 170 -46.89 -14.75 32.10
C ILE A 170 -48.23 -14.16 31.62
N GLU A 171 -49.15 -15.02 31.22
CA GLU A 171 -50.55 -14.63 30.95
C GLU A 171 -51.20 -14.11 32.24
N PRO A 172 -52.09 -13.10 32.14
CA PRO A 172 -52.60 -12.32 33.27
C PRO A 172 -53.43 -13.12 34.29
#